data_AF-A0AAD8FMM0-F1
#
_entry.id   AF-A0AAD8FMM0-F1
#
_cell.length_a   1.000
_cell.length_b   1.000
_cell.length_c   1.000
_cell.angle_alpha   90.00
_cell.angle_beta   90.00
_cell.angle_gamma   90.00
#
_symmetry.space_group_name_H-M   'P 1'
#
loop_
_entity.id
_entity.type
_entity.pdbx_description
1 polymer ?
#
loop_
_entity_poly.entity_id
_entity_poly.type
_entity_poly.pdbx_seq_one_letter_code
_entity_poly.pdbx_strand_id
1 'polypeptide(L)'
;TGASFVVFNGALKTSTGLRAKSSIVEDGLMVQVLPEAIVSIKEALKEMTNYTIQCGPLESTSAEEIVELRWTENDKNFNFGVKSYIDGMSLEGVESVSVKSQSDFLGETLAIRWTRVYFLQHQESSSSHFDPLDLSRLTEDIAQACCTALVKHLDELKKEGQVKLGLRVNLTRDSVGYEIGSKGRSLPAAMINNLDTFLVPIVHQASEEGIVMELVFNIVD
;
A
#
# COMPACT_ATOMS: atom_id res chain seq x y z
N THR A 1 12.10 -20.33 -16.60
CA THR A 1 10.77 -20.97 -16.60
C THR A 1 10.07 -20.59 -15.31
N GLY A 2 8.83 -20.10 -15.36
CA GLY A 2 8.03 -19.83 -14.16
C GLY A 2 7.15 -21.04 -13.82
N ALA A 3 6.68 -21.10 -12.58
CA ALA A 3 5.68 -22.07 -12.12
C ALA A 3 4.40 -21.32 -11.71
N SER A 4 3.23 -21.91 -11.91
CA SER A 4 1.94 -21.29 -11.57
C SER A 4 1.62 -21.34 -10.09
N PHE A 5 2.17 -22.34 -9.38
CA PHE A 5 2.01 -22.49 -7.94
C PHE A 5 3.21 -23.21 -7.31
N VAL A 6 3.35 -23.06 -5.98
CA VAL A 6 4.33 -23.79 -5.17
C VAL A 6 3.64 -24.41 -3.95
N VAL A 7 3.97 -25.66 -3.63
CA VAL A 7 3.48 -26.38 -2.46
C VAL A 7 4.64 -26.86 -1.61
N PHE A 8 4.71 -26.39 -0.35
CA PHE A 8 5.61 -26.94 0.67
C PHE A 8 4.87 -28.00 1.49
N ASN A 9 5.34 -29.24 1.45
CA ASN A 9 4.68 -30.38 2.09
C ASN A 9 5.58 -31.00 3.16
N GLY A 10 5.20 -30.88 4.43
CA GLY A 10 5.92 -31.44 5.59
C GLY A 10 5.73 -32.94 5.82
N ALA A 11 5.30 -33.71 4.82
CA ALA A 11 4.97 -35.14 4.94
C ALA A 11 6.11 -36.09 4.49
N LEU A 12 7.35 -35.59 4.34
CA LEU A 12 8.47 -36.46 3.99
C LEU A 12 8.76 -37.42 5.16
N LYS A 13 8.78 -38.72 4.86
CA LYS A 13 9.10 -39.74 5.88
C LYS A 13 10.62 -39.89 5.99
N THR A 14 11.13 -39.95 7.22
CA THR A 14 12.57 -40.19 7.49
C THR A 14 13.08 -41.50 6.88
N SER A 15 12.21 -42.50 6.73
CA SER A 15 12.54 -43.77 6.07
C SER A 15 12.88 -43.67 4.58
N THR A 16 12.65 -42.52 3.95
CA THR A 16 13.02 -42.29 2.55
C THR A 16 14.51 -42.03 2.35
N GLY A 17 15.26 -41.72 3.42
CA GLY A 17 16.68 -41.38 3.33
C GLY A 17 16.97 -40.04 2.65
N LEU A 18 15.94 -39.20 2.44
CA LEU A 18 16.05 -37.90 1.80
C LEU A 18 15.98 -36.76 2.83
N ARG A 19 16.72 -35.68 2.58
CA ARG A 19 16.62 -34.41 3.35
C ARG A 19 15.38 -33.62 2.92
N ALA A 20 15.22 -33.50 1.61
CA ALA A 20 14.07 -32.91 0.95
C ALA A 20 13.99 -33.46 -0.48
N LYS A 21 12.81 -33.31 -1.10
CA LYS A 21 12.58 -33.69 -2.50
C LYS A 21 11.84 -32.58 -3.22
N SER A 22 12.37 -32.14 -4.36
CA SER A 22 11.66 -31.26 -5.28
C SER A 22 11.04 -32.08 -6.42
N SER A 23 9.89 -31.66 -6.93
CA SER A 23 9.23 -32.30 -8.09
C SER A 23 8.29 -31.32 -8.79
N ILE A 24 8.16 -31.47 -10.11
CA ILE A 24 7.19 -30.72 -10.91
C ILE A 24 5.85 -31.47 -10.88
N VAL A 25 4.76 -30.77 -10.56
CA VAL A 25 3.40 -31.30 -10.57
C VAL A 25 2.57 -30.39 -11.47
N GLU A 26 2.17 -30.89 -12.63
CA GLU A 26 1.54 -30.07 -13.68
C GLU A 26 2.42 -28.86 -14.05
N ASP A 27 1.94 -27.63 -13.81
CA ASP A 27 2.66 -26.38 -14.01
C ASP A 27 3.21 -25.77 -12.70
N GLY A 28 3.19 -26.54 -11.61
CA GLY A 28 3.64 -26.13 -10.28
C GLY A 28 4.87 -26.88 -9.76
N LEU A 29 5.41 -26.38 -8.64
CA LEU A 29 6.53 -26.96 -7.91
C LEU A 29 6.06 -27.54 -6.56
N MET A 30 6.29 -28.82 -6.32
CA MET A 30 6.09 -29.44 -5.00
C MET A 30 7.43 -29.71 -4.33
N VAL A 31 7.60 -29.16 -3.12
CA VAL A 31 8.79 -29.35 -2.28
C VAL A 31 8.37 -30.12 -1.02
N GLN A 32 8.78 -31.39 -0.96
CA GLN A 32 8.54 -32.25 0.19
C GLN A 32 9.72 -32.15 1.16
N VAL A 33 9.43 -31.83 2.42
CA VAL A 33 10.41 -31.65 3.49
C VAL A 33 9.99 -32.43 4.73
N LEU A 34 10.93 -32.65 5.64
CA LEU A 34 10.63 -33.23 6.95
C LEU A 34 9.70 -32.30 7.77
N PRO A 35 8.90 -32.84 8.71
CA PRO A 35 8.03 -32.04 9.57
C PRO A 35 8.78 -30.92 10.33
N GLU A 36 10.04 -31.14 10.70
CA GLU A 36 10.84 -30.15 11.43
C GLU A 36 11.23 -28.98 10.51
N ALA A 37 11.55 -29.26 9.25
CA ALA A 37 11.91 -28.24 8.28
C ALA A 37 10.73 -27.31 7.94
N ILE A 38 9.48 -27.81 7.96
CA ILE A 38 8.31 -26.92 7.74
C ILE A 38 8.14 -25.91 8.88
N VAL A 39 8.58 -26.24 10.10
CA VAL A 39 8.57 -25.30 11.24
C VAL A 39 9.61 -24.21 11.00
N SER A 40 10.84 -24.58 10.64
CA SER A 40 11.89 -23.60 10.34
C SER A 40 11.57 -22.71 9.14
N ILE A 41 10.92 -23.23 8.10
CA ILE A 41 10.42 -22.41 6.97
C ILE A 41 9.41 -21.37 7.47
N LYS A 42 8.46 -21.77 8.32
CA LYS A 42 7.47 -20.85 8.89
C LYS A 42 8.10 -19.79 9.77
N GLU A 43 9.11 -20.15 10.55
CA GLU A 43 9.88 -19.20 11.37
C GLU A 43 10.65 -18.21 10.48
N ALA A 44 11.37 -18.69 9.46
CA ALA A 44 12.09 -17.82 8.53
C ALA A 44 11.15 -16.83 7.80
N LEU A 45 9.95 -17.28 7.43
CA LEU A 45 8.92 -16.41 6.85
C LEU A 45 8.41 -15.35 7.83
N LYS A 46 8.22 -15.70 9.12
CA LYS A 46 7.80 -14.73 10.14
C LYS A 46 8.88 -13.69 10.43
N GLU A 47 10.14 -14.12 10.47
CA GLU A 47 11.30 -13.27 10.73
C GLU A 47 11.79 -12.52 9.49
N MET A 48 11.11 -12.66 8.34
CA MET A 48 11.51 -12.08 7.06
C MET A 48 12.98 -12.40 6.67
N THR A 49 13.40 -13.64 6.91
CA THR A 49 14.76 -14.11 6.59
C THR A 49 14.74 -15.09 5.43
N ASN A 50 15.84 -15.10 4.66
CA ASN A 50 16.03 -16.07 3.59
C ASN A 50 16.16 -17.48 4.15
N TYR A 51 15.68 -18.48 3.41
CA TYR A 51 15.76 -19.88 3.81
C TYR A 51 16.16 -20.78 2.65
N THR A 52 17.07 -21.71 2.89
CA THR A 52 17.59 -22.63 1.87
C THR A 52 17.25 -24.07 2.23
N ILE A 53 16.63 -24.77 1.28
CA ILE A 53 16.29 -26.19 1.37
C ILE A 53 17.24 -26.96 0.47
N GLN A 54 18.00 -27.88 1.08
CA GLN A 54 18.87 -28.81 0.35
C GLN A 54 18.11 -30.10 0.04
N CYS A 55 17.83 -30.31 -1.25
CA CYS A 55 17.18 -31.52 -1.73
C CYS A 55 18.20 -32.62 -2.05
N GLY A 56 17.74 -33.87 -1.93
CA GLY A 56 18.54 -35.07 -2.19
C GLY A 56 18.79 -35.94 -0.95
N PRO A 57 19.65 -36.96 -1.08
CA PRO A 57 19.92 -37.94 -0.03
C PRO A 57 20.55 -37.34 1.22
N LEU A 58 20.26 -37.91 2.39
CA LEU A 58 20.80 -37.48 3.68
C LEU A 58 22.31 -37.73 3.83
N GLU A 59 22.81 -38.79 3.20
CA GLU A 59 24.21 -39.20 3.28
C GLU A 59 25.12 -38.49 2.27
N SER A 60 24.54 -37.69 1.36
CA SER A 60 25.29 -36.95 0.36
C SER A 60 25.87 -35.65 0.94
N THR A 61 27.16 -35.41 0.73
CA THR A 61 27.85 -34.19 1.19
C THR A 61 27.47 -32.94 0.39
N SER A 62 26.89 -33.10 -0.80
CA SER A 62 26.37 -32.01 -1.63
C SER A 62 24.87 -32.17 -1.84
N ALA A 63 24.15 -31.05 -1.98
CA ALA A 63 22.74 -31.07 -2.35
C ALA A 63 22.63 -31.34 -3.87
N GLU A 64 21.73 -32.23 -4.26
CA GLU A 64 21.46 -32.49 -5.68
C GLU A 64 20.73 -31.30 -6.31
N GLU A 65 19.80 -30.72 -5.55
CA GLU A 65 19.04 -29.54 -5.92
C GLU A 65 18.91 -28.61 -4.72
N ILE A 66 18.78 -27.32 -4.98
CA ILE A 66 18.62 -26.29 -3.94
C ILE A 66 17.34 -25.52 -4.24
N VAL A 67 16.46 -25.42 -3.26
CA VAL A 67 15.30 -24.53 -3.28
C VAL A 67 15.56 -23.39 -2.30
N GLU A 68 15.49 -22.15 -2.78
CA GLU A 68 15.72 -20.96 -1.95
C GLU A 68 14.45 -20.12 -1.85
N LEU A 69 14.06 -19.79 -0.63
CA LEU A 69 13.08 -18.77 -0.32
C LEU A 69 13.86 -17.48 -0.07
N ARG A 70 13.71 -16.51 -0.96
CA ARG A 70 14.39 -15.23 -0.87
C ARG A 70 13.39 -14.10 -0.73
N TRP A 71 13.60 -13.27 0.29
CA TRP A 71 13.02 -11.94 0.34
C TRP A 71 13.78 -11.06 -0.65
N THR A 72 13.04 -10.45 -1.57
CA THR A 72 13.58 -9.58 -2.61
C THR A 72 13.07 -8.17 -2.43
N GLU A 73 13.54 -7.26 -3.28
CA GLU A 73 12.95 -5.93 -3.36
C GLU A 73 11.45 -6.00 -3.65
N ASN A 74 10.69 -5.05 -3.09
CA ASN A 74 9.26 -4.92 -3.34
C ASN A 74 9.00 -4.77 -4.84
N ASP A 75 7.99 -5.47 -5.36
CA ASP A 75 7.53 -5.26 -6.72
C ASP A 75 6.94 -3.85 -6.82
N LYS A 76 7.49 -3.01 -7.69
CA LYS A 76 7.02 -1.64 -7.95
C LYS A 76 6.41 -1.49 -9.34
N ASN A 77 6.13 -2.59 -10.04
CA ASN A 77 5.61 -2.59 -11.40
C ASN A 77 4.09 -2.35 -11.45
N PHE A 78 3.65 -1.21 -10.91
CA PHE A 78 2.25 -0.79 -10.90
C PHE A 78 2.13 0.74 -10.93
N ASN A 79 0.90 1.24 -11.11
CA ASN A 79 0.62 2.68 -11.22
C ASN A 79 1.37 3.39 -12.37
N PHE A 80 1.69 2.68 -13.45
CA PHE A 80 2.37 3.24 -14.62
C PHE A 80 1.67 4.47 -15.21
N GLY A 81 2.44 5.51 -15.48
CA GLY A 81 2.01 6.79 -16.04
C GLY A 81 1.19 7.67 -15.09
N VAL A 82 0.93 7.24 -13.86
CA VAL A 82 0.11 8.00 -12.91
C VAL A 82 0.94 9.15 -12.34
N LYS A 83 0.33 10.34 -12.30
CA LYS A 83 0.94 11.56 -11.77
C LYS A 83 0.03 12.20 -10.74
N SER A 84 0.63 12.87 -9.77
CA SER A 84 -0.08 13.69 -8.79
C SER A 84 -0.88 14.79 -9.49
N TYR A 85 -2.09 15.04 -9.00
CA TYR A 85 -2.92 16.16 -9.46
C TYR A 85 -2.46 17.51 -8.90
N ILE A 86 -1.58 17.52 -7.90
CA ILE A 86 -1.10 18.71 -7.20
C ILE A 86 0.08 19.35 -7.95
N ASP A 87 1.08 18.55 -8.29
CA ASP A 87 2.38 19.03 -8.81
C ASP A 87 2.92 18.21 -10.00
N GLY A 88 2.22 17.14 -10.41
CA GLY A 88 2.64 16.28 -11.51
C GLY A 88 3.78 15.31 -11.17
N MET A 89 4.14 15.17 -9.89
CA MET A 89 5.09 14.15 -9.41
C MET A 89 4.63 12.75 -9.84
N SER A 90 5.58 11.89 -10.20
CA SER A 90 5.28 10.50 -10.56
C SER A 90 4.77 9.72 -9.34
N LEU A 91 3.69 8.97 -9.53
CA LEU A 91 3.14 8.02 -8.55
C LEU A 91 3.35 6.56 -9.00
N GLU A 92 4.23 6.33 -9.96
CA GLU A 92 4.64 5.00 -10.41
C GLU A 92 5.33 4.23 -9.27
N GLY A 93 4.92 2.99 -9.03
CA GLY A 93 5.46 2.16 -7.95
C GLY A 93 5.12 2.63 -6.53
N VAL A 94 4.27 3.66 -6.37
CA VAL A 94 3.82 4.16 -5.06
C VAL A 94 2.60 3.36 -4.60
N GLU A 95 2.70 2.71 -3.44
CA GLU A 95 1.61 1.92 -2.87
C GLU A 95 0.32 2.73 -2.75
N SER A 96 -0.81 2.11 -3.06
CA SER A 96 -2.09 2.79 -3.05
C SER A 96 -3.24 1.86 -2.71
N VAL A 97 -4.24 2.39 -2.01
CA VAL A 97 -5.48 1.69 -1.70
C VAL A 97 -6.62 2.34 -2.46
N SER A 98 -7.38 1.52 -3.20
CA SER A 98 -8.60 1.95 -3.88
C SER A 98 -9.77 1.94 -2.91
N VAL A 99 -10.49 3.05 -2.80
CA VAL A 99 -11.66 3.12 -1.93
C VAL A 99 -12.88 2.58 -2.70
N LYS A 100 -13.36 1.40 -2.29
CA LYS A 100 -14.42 0.69 -3.02
C LYS A 100 -15.84 1.09 -2.61
N SER A 101 -16.03 1.71 -1.45
CA SER A 101 -17.37 2.06 -0.98
C SER A 101 -17.34 3.10 0.14
N GLN A 102 -17.46 4.37 -0.22
CA GLN A 102 -17.96 5.41 0.69
C GLN A 102 -19.00 6.26 -0.04
N SER A 103 -19.93 6.81 0.73
CA SER A 103 -21.03 7.64 0.26
C SER A 103 -20.53 8.88 -0.48
N ASP A 104 -21.20 9.19 -1.58
CA ASP A 104 -21.00 10.46 -2.28
C ASP A 104 -21.42 11.62 -1.39
N PHE A 105 -20.60 12.67 -1.35
CA PHE A 105 -20.94 13.90 -0.67
C PHE A 105 -21.65 14.81 -1.67
N LEU A 106 -22.97 14.91 -1.52
CA LEU A 106 -23.86 15.62 -2.44
C LEU A 106 -23.79 17.13 -2.21
N GLY A 107 -23.42 17.87 -3.26
CA GLY A 107 -23.65 19.30 -3.39
C GLY A 107 -25.01 19.60 -4.00
N GLU A 108 -25.16 20.79 -4.58
CA GLU A 108 -26.44 21.22 -5.18
C GLU A 108 -26.77 20.45 -6.46
N THR A 109 -25.78 20.29 -7.34
CA THR A 109 -25.96 19.63 -8.65
C THR A 109 -24.94 18.53 -8.95
N LEU A 110 -23.92 18.41 -8.09
CA LEU A 110 -22.78 17.52 -8.26
C LEU A 110 -22.50 16.80 -6.96
N ALA A 111 -21.67 15.76 -7.00
CA ALA A 111 -21.12 15.14 -5.82
C ALA A 111 -19.61 15.04 -5.86
N ILE A 112 -18.98 14.97 -4.69
CA ILE A 112 -17.55 14.69 -4.55
C ILE A 112 -17.35 13.32 -3.90
N ARG A 113 -16.42 12.55 -4.47
CA ARG A 113 -16.05 11.21 -4.02
C ARG A 113 -14.54 11.09 -3.94
N TRP A 114 -14.03 10.66 -2.80
CA TRP A 114 -12.66 10.16 -2.70
C TRP A 114 -12.56 8.74 -3.28
N THR A 115 -11.46 8.43 -3.98
CA THR A 115 -11.38 7.17 -4.75
C THR A 115 -10.11 6.38 -4.51
N ARG A 116 -9.06 7.04 -4.02
CA ARG A 116 -7.76 6.41 -3.82
C ARG A 116 -6.95 7.21 -2.81
N VAL A 117 -6.11 6.51 -2.07
CA VAL A 117 -5.01 7.10 -1.29
C VAL A 117 -3.69 6.47 -1.75
N TYR A 118 -2.65 7.29 -1.88
CA TYR A 118 -1.27 6.89 -2.16
C TYR A 118 -0.42 7.14 -0.91
N PHE A 119 0.44 6.19 -0.54
CA PHE A 119 1.35 6.32 0.59
C PHE A 119 2.75 6.69 0.06
N LEU A 120 3.07 7.98 0.08
CA LEU A 120 4.30 8.55 -0.50
C LEU A 120 5.52 8.30 0.38
N GLN A 121 5.31 8.37 1.68
CA GLN A 121 6.31 8.00 2.67
C GLN A 121 5.61 7.30 3.81
N HIS A 122 6.04 6.08 4.08
CA HIS A 122 5.78 5.39 5.32
C HIS A 122 7.17 5.09 5.89
N GLN A 123 7.55 5.68 7.03
CA GLN A 123 8.80 5.26 7.65
C GLN A 123 8.64 3.82 8.13
N GLU A 124 9.18 2.86 7.37
CA GLU A 124 9.52 1.49 7.81
C GLU A 124 10.66 1.49 8.85
N SER A 125 10.79 2.56 9.65
CA SER A 125 11.54 2.44 10.89
C SER A 125 10.79 1.43 11.73
N SER A 126 11.51 0.45 12.27
CA SER A 126 11.07 -0.64 13.15
C SER A 126 10.39 -0.19 14.46
N SER A 127 9.83 1.02 14.48
CA SER A 127 9.29 1.79 15.59
C SER A 127 8.02 2.60 15.24
N SER A 128 7.45 2.48 14.03
CA SER A 128 6.11 3.03 13.78
C SER A 128 5.08 2.14 14.49
N HIS A 129 4.72 2.49 15.73
CA HIS A 129 3.70 1.84 16.55
C HIS A 129 2.26 2.03 16.01
N PHE A 130 2.10 2.44 14.75
CA PHE A 130 0.82 2.85 14.22
C PHE A 130 -0.01 1.64 13.82
N ASP A 131 -1.15 1.45 14.50
CA ASP A 131 -2.12 0.41 14.15
C ASP A 131 -2.69 0.71 12.75
N PRO A 132 -2.64 -0.24 11.80
CA PRO A 132 -3.30 -0.09 10.50
C PRO A 132 -4.75 0.40 10.58
N LEU A 133 -5.46 0.07 11.67
CA LEU A 133 -6.82 0.53 11.91
C LEU A 133 -6.89 2.05 12.18
N ASP A 134 -5.93 2.61 12.92
CA ASP A 134 -5.87 4.04 13.22
C ASP A 134 -5.51 4.85 11.96
N LEU A 135 -4.64 4.31 11.09
CA LEU A 135 -4.36 4.92 9.79
C LEU A 135 -5.58 4.97 8.90
N SER A 136 -6.35 3.87 8.84
CA SER A 136 -7.58 3.84 8.08
C SER A 136 -8.55 4.91 8.57
N ARG A 137 -8.77 5.01 9.89
CA ARG A 137 -9.67 5.99 10.49
C ARG A 137 -9.22 7.43 10.22
N LEU A 138 -7.94 7.73 10.43
CA LEU A 138 -7.39 9.06 10.14
C LEU A 138 -7.55 9.45 8.67
N THR A 139 -7.27 8.51 7.77
CA THR A 139 -7.41 8.71 6.32
C THR A 139 -8.87 9.02 5.96
N GLU A 140 -9.83 8.30 6.57
CA GLU A 140 -11.27 8.57 6.43
C GLU A 140 -11.69 9.93 6.98
N ASP A 141 -11.22 10.31 8.17
CA ASP A 141 -11.54 11.59 8.80
C ASP A 141 -11.05 12.77 7.93
N ILE A 142 -9.81 12.70 7.42
CA ILE A 142 -9.23 13.68 6.49
C ILE A 142 -10.09 13.81 5.23
N ALA A 143 -10.51 12.68 4.66
CA ALA A 143 -11.28 12.69 3.43
C ALA A 143 -12.68 13.24 3.61
N GLN A 144 -13.36 12.84 4.68
CA GLN A 144 -14.68 13.36 5.02
C GLN A 144 -14.62 14.87 5.28
N ALA A 145 -13.60 15.35 5.98
CA ALA A 145 -13.36 16.77 6.19
C ALA A 145 -13.16 17.52 4.86
N CYS A 146 -12.33 16.99 3.96
CA CYS A 146 -12.11 17.57 2.63
C CYS A 146 -13.41 17.62 1.81
N CYS A 147 -14.14 16.50 1.71
CA CYS A 147 -15.41 16.44 0.99
C CYS A 147 -16.43 17.43 1.56
N THR A 148 -16.56 17.52 2.89
CA THR A 148 -17.49 18.43 3.58
C THR A 148 -17.14 19.89 3.30
N ALA A 149 -15.85 20.24 3.30
CA ALA A 149 -15.40 21.60 2.99
C ALA A 149 -15.68 21.99 1.53
N LEU A 150 -15.50 21.05 0.59
CA LEU A 150 -15.59 21.33 -0.85
C LEU A 150 -17.00 21.21 -1.43
N VAL A 151 -17.95 20.61 -0.72
CA VAL A 151 -19.31 20.33 -1.23
C VAL A 151 -20.04 21.56 -1.77
N LYS A 152 -19.76 22.75 -1.21
CA LYS A 152 -20.36 24.04 -1.63
C LYS A 152 -19.66 24.69 -2.82
N HIS A 153 -18.53 24.15 -3.24
CA HIS A 153 -17.66 24.70 -4.28
C HIS A 153 -17.59 23.83 -5.55
N LEU A 154 -18.33 22.71 -5.59
CA LEU A 154 -18.23 21.73 -6.68
C LEU A 154 -18.57 22.33 -8.05
N ASP A 155 -19.59 23.17 -8.13
CA ASP A 155 -20.00 23.85 -9.37
C ASP A 155 -18.90 24.79 -9.90
N GLU A 156 -18.22 25.50 -9.01
CA GLU A 156 -17.10 26.40 -9.35
C GLU A 156 -15.90 25.59 -9.86
N LEU A 157 -15.51 24.55 -9.12
CA LEU A 157 -14.44 23.64 -9.50
C LEU A 157 -14.71 22.97 -10.85
N LYS A 158 -15.95 22.51 -11.10
CA LYS A 158 -16.33 21.91 -12.39
C LYS A 158 -16.28 22.92 -13.53
N LYS A 159 -16.71 24.18 -13.32
CA LYS A 159 -16.62 25.26 -14.33
C LYS A 159 -15.16 25.55 -14.73
N GLU A 160 -14.23 25.47 -13.78
CA GLU A 160 -12.79 25.59 -14.05
C GLU A 160 -12.16 24.28 -14.59
N GLY A 161 -12.97 23.24 -14.74
CA GLY A 161 -12.56 21.91 -15.19
C GLY A 161 -11.71 21.15 -14.17
N GLN A 162 -11.69 21.57 -12.90
CA GLN A 162 -11.00 20.93 -11.78
C GLN A 162 -11.84 19.79 -11.20
N VAL A 163 -12.11 18.77 -12.03
CA VAL A 163 -12.96 17.62 -11.67
C VAL A 163 -12.20 16.48 -10.99
N LYS A 164 -10.87 16.55 -10.97
CA LYS A 164 -10.00 15.63 -10.22
C LYS A 164 -9.06 16.42 -9.33
N LEU A 165 -9.04 16.11 -8.05
CA LEU A 165 -8.30 16.83 -7.04
C LEU A 165 -7.34 15.88 -6.33
N GLY A 166 -6.16 16.37 -5.99
CA GLY A 166 -5.24 15.71 -5.08
C GLY A 166 -5.16 16.51 -3.78
N LEU A 167 -5.16 15.81 -2.65
CA LEU A 167 -4.87 16.34 -1.31
C LEU A 167 -3.69 15.56 -0.74
N ARG A 168 -2.56 16.21 -0.56
CA ARG A 168 -1.38 15.61 0.08
C ARG A 168 -1.32 16.07 1.53
N VAL A 169 -1.24 15.13 2.45
CA VAL A 169 -1.10 15.40 3.89
C VAL A 169 0.27 14.93 4.33
N ASN A 170 1.00 15.80 5.02
CA ASN A 170 2.29 15.53 5.62
C ASN A 170 2.14 15.51 7.14
N LEU A 171 2.49 14.38 7.76
CA LEU A 171 2.44 14.13 9.20
C LEU A 171 3.81 13.68 9.69
N THR A 172 4.86 14.40 9.28
CA THR A 172 6.23 14.12 9.70
C THR A 172 6.66 15.07 10.80
N ARG A 173 7.72 14.72 11.54
CA ARG A 173 8.30 15.61 12.57
C ARG A 173 8.74 16.96 12.01
N ASP A 174 9.20 16.98 10.75
CA ASP A 174 9.75 18.17 10.11
C ASP A 174 8.68 19.04 9.45
N SER A 175 7.52 18.46 9.13
CA SER A 175 6.46 19.14 8.42
C SER A 175 5.10 18.50 8.72
N VAL A 176 4.22 19.29 9.33
CA VAL A 176 2.83 18.94 9.57
C VAL A 176 1.94 19.91 8.81
N GLY A 177 1.13 19.41 7.87
CA GLY A 177 0.31 20.26 7.02
C GLY A 177 -0.33 19.53 5.86
N TYR A 178 -1.01 20.27 4.98
CA TYR A 178 -1.59 19.72 3.77
C TYR A 178 -1.41 20.65 2.57
N GLU A 179 -1.45 20.05 1.38
CA GLU A 179 -1.48 20.72 0.09
C GLU A 179 -2.64 20.18 -0.72
N ILE A 180 -3.39 21.05 -1.40
CA ILE A 180 -4.50 20.65 -2.26
C ILE A 180 -4.36 21.29 -3.64
N GLY A 181 -4.69 20.54 -4.68
CA GLY A 181 -4.60 21.04 -6.05
C GLY A 181 -5.26 20.18 -7.10
N SER A 182 -5.32 20.74 -8.30
CA SER A 182 -5.83 20.11 -9.50
C SER A 182 -5.03 20.57 -10.71
N LYS A 183 -4.68 19.63 -11.61
CA LYS A 183 -3.92 19.91 -12.85
C LYS A 183 -2.61 20.68 -12.61
N GLY A 184 -1.89 20.39 -11.53
CA GLY A 184 -0.63 21.08 -11.24
C GLY A 184 -0.81 22.48 -10.63
N ARG A 185 -2.01 22.84 -10.18
CA ARG A 185 -2.34 24.17 -9.64
C ARG A 185 -3.03 24.04 -8.29
N SER A 186 -2.67 24.91 -7.36
CA SER A 186 -3.37 25.02 -6.08
C SER A 186 -4.80 25.55 -6.28
N LEU A 187 -5.69 25.21 -5.36
CA LEU A 187 -7.05 25.74 -5.35
C LEU A 187 -7.07 27.23 -4.97
N PRO A 188 -8.15 27.97 -5.28
CA PRO A 188 -8.28 29.36 -4.86
C PRO A 188 -8.15 29.55 -3.35
N ALA A 189 -7.49 30.63 -2.91
CA ALA A 189 -7.22 30.90 -1.49
C ALA A 189 -8.51 30.92 -0.62
N ALA A 190 -9.64 31.36 -1.17
CA ALA A 190 -10.92 31.34 -0.46
C ALA A 190 -11.37 29.91 -0.10
N MET A 191 -11.15 28.93 -0.98
CA MET A 191 -11.46 27.52 -0.72
C MET A 191 -10.46 26.91 0.28
N ILE A 192 -9.18 27.28 0.18
CA ILE A 192 -8.15 26.84 1.13
C ILE A 192 -8.47 27.33 2.55
N ASN A 193 -8.84 28.61 2.71
CA ASN A 193 -9.23 29.14 4.01
C ASN A 193 -10.44 28.40 4.61
N ASN A 194 -11.38 27.96 3.77
CA ASN A 194 -12.50 27.12 4.23
C ASN A 194 -12.00 25.73 4.64
N LEU A 195 -11.16 25.08 3.82
CA LEU A 195 -10.54 23.78 4.11
C LEU A 195 -9.75 23.79 5.42
N ASP A 196 -9.05 24.89 5.75
CA ASP A 196 -8.31 25.02 7.00
C ASP A 196 -9.19 24.80 8.23
N THR A 197 -10.45 25.23 8.19
CA THR A 197 -11.39 25.06 9.31
C THR A 197 -11.74 23.60 9.58
N PHE A 198 -11.57 22.72 8.59
CA PHE A 198 -11.88 21.29 8.68
C PHE A 198 -10.63 20.43 8.82
N LEU A 199 -9.57 20.73 8.06
CA LEU A 199 -8.39 19.86 7.96
C LEU A 199 -7.33 20.15 9.02
N VAL A 200 -7.06 21.42 9.33
CA VAL A 200 -6.00 21.79 10.30
C VAL A 200 -6.20 21.12 11.67
N PRO A 201 -7.42 21.07 12.24
CA PRO A 201 -7.63 20.38 13.53
C PRO A 201 -7.28 18.90 13.48
N ILE A 202 -7.60 18.20 12.38
CA ILE A 202 -7.36 16.76 12.22
C ILE A 202 -5.86 16.50 12.02
N VAL A 203 -5.23 17.25 11.11
CA VAL A 203 -3.81 17.12 10.76
C VAL A 203 -2.92 17.41 11.97
N HIS A 204 -3.24 18.43 12.77
CA HIS A 204 -2.47 18.74 13.98
C HIS A 204 -2.67 17.73 15.11
N GLN A 205 -3.85 17.12 15.23
CA GLN A 205 -4.10 16.08 16.24
C GLN A 205 -3.36 14.77 15.92
N ALA A 206 -3.16 14.48 14.63
CA ALA A 206 -2.42 13.32 14.15
C ALA A 206 -0.90 13.56 14.01
N SER A 207 -0.36 14.63 14.59
CA SER A 207 1.06 14.99 14.45
C SER A 207 2.00 13.86 14.90
N GLU A 208 3.13 13.72 14.18
CA GLU A 208 4.27 12.82 14.47
C GLU A 208 4.21 11.35 14.01
N GLU A 209 3.36 10.99 13.06
CA GLU A 209 3.24 9.59 12.59
C GLU A 209 4.30 9.17 11.54
N GLY A 210 5.05 10.12 10.98
CA GLY A 210 6.05 9.82 9.95
C GLY A 210 5.42 9.40 8.61
N ILE A 211 4.21 9.88 8.35
CA ILE A 211 3.39 9.49 7.20
C ILE A 211 3.24 10.67 6.25
N VAL A 212 3.43 10.41 4.96
CA VAL A 212 3.03 11.30 3.88
C VAL A 212 2.10 10.54 2.95
N MET A 213 0.88 11.05 2.76
CA MET A 213 -0.14 10.42 1.94
C MET A 213 -0.79 11.41 0.98
N GLU A 214 -1.24 10.93 -0.18
CA GLU A 214 -1.97 11.72 -1.17
C GLU A 214 -3.33 11.07 -1.50
N LEU A 215 -4.41 11.76 -1.17
CA LEU A 215 -5.78 11.35 -1.43
C LEU A 215 -6.26 11.93 -2.76
N VAL A 216 -7.02 11.14 -3.52
CA VAL A 216 -7.58 11.53 -4.83
C VAL A 216 -9.09 11.62 -4.76
N PHE A 217 -9.62 12.77 -5.15
CA PHE A 217 -11.05 13.07 -5.20
C PHE A 217 -11.50 13.29 -6.65
N ASN A 218 -12.71 12.86 -6.97
CA ASN A 218 -13.38 13.14 -8.23
C ASN A 218 -14.71 13.85 -7.97
N ILE A 219 -15.00 14.85 -8.78
CA ILE A 219 -16.31 15.48 -8.87
C ILE A 219 -17.12 14.73 -9.93
N VAL A 220 -18.32 14.30 -9.57
CA VAL A 220 -19.24 13.51 -10.39
C VAL A 220 -20.60 14.21 -10.48
N ASP A 221 -21.35 13.83 -11.52
CA ASP A 221 -22.69 14.35 -11.82
C ASP A 221 -23.78 13.52 -11.15
#